data_AF-A0A440IDE0-F1
#
_entry.id   AF-A0A440IDE0-F1
#
_cell.length_a   1.000
_cell.length_b   1.000
_cell.length_c   1.000
_cell.angle_alpha   90.00
_cell.angle_beta   90.00
_cell.angle_gamma   90.00
#
_symmetry.space_group_name_H-M   'P 1'
#
loop_
_entity.id
_entity.type
_entity.pdbx_description
1 polymer ?
#
loop_
_entity_poly.entity_id
_entity_poly.type
_entity_poly.pdbx_seq_one_letter_code
_entity_poly.pdbx_strand_id
1 'polypeptide(L)'
;MPLYAIDAKAPVFEDTDSNWIAPDATLIGDVQIGRNAGFWFGVVIRGDNEPIIIGADTNVQEHTVMHTDAGFPLTIGQGCTIGHRALLHGCTIGDNSLIGMGAIVLNGAKIGKNSLVGAGALVTEGKEFPDNSLIIGSPARLVRALDDAAVATLRASAAHYVANGKRFKAGLMKA
;
A
#
# COMPACT_ATOMS: atom_id res chain seq x y z
N MET A 1 -15.42 -11.80 -6.95
CA MET A 1 -14.39 -10.90 -6.41
C MET A 1 -15.06 -9.55 -6.14
N PRO A 2 -14.81 -8.87 -5.01
CA PRO A 2 -15.49 -7.63 -4.65
C PRO A 2 -14.88 -6.41 -5.38
N LEU A 3 -15.03 -6.40 -6.71
CA LEU A 3 -14.61 -5.30 -7.59
C LEU A 3 -15.84 -4.52 -8.03
N TYR A 4 -15.84 -3.20 -7.84
CA TYR A 4 -17.02 -2.36 -8.09
C TYR A 4 -16.67 -1.17 -8.99
N ALA A 5 -17.58 -0.87 -9.92
CA ALA A 5 -17.50 0.31 -10.76
C ALA A 5 -18.40 1.44 -10.21
N ILE A 6 -17.98 2.69 -10.39
CA ILE A 6 -18.75 3.90 -10.10
C ILE A 6 -18.36 4.98 -11.13
N ASP A 7 -19.31 5.77 -11.60
CA ASP A 7 -19.09 6.85 -12.58
C ASP A 7 -18.27 6.44 -13.81
N ALA A 8 -18.59 5.25 -14.36
CA ALA A 8 -17.90 4.61 -15.48
C ALA A 8 -16.40 4.29 -15.25
N LYS A 9 -15.91 4.37 -14.02
CA LYS A 9 -14.57 3.93 -13.62
C LYS A 9 -14.65 2.61 -12.85
N ALA A 10 -13.71 1.72 -13.12
CA ALA A 10 -13.56 0.44 -12.45
C ALA A 10 -12.08 0.14 -12.24
N PRO A 11 -11.73 -0.74 -11.26
CA PRO A 11 -10.35 -1.14 -11.06
C PRO A 11 -9.72 -1.70 -12.35
N VAL A 12 -8.55 -1.21 -12.71
CA VAL A 12 -7.77 -1.62 -13.89
C VAL A 12 -6.50 -2.32 -13.44
N PHE A 13 -6.21 -3.45 -14.08
CA PHE A 13 -5.08 -4.31 -13.75
C PHE A 13 -4.09 -4.37 -14.92
N GLU A 14 -2.80 -4.30 -14.63
CA GLU A 14 -1.73 -4.58 -15.60
C GLU A 14 -1.76 -6.07 -16.02
N ASP A 15 -1.93 -6.97 -15.04
CA ASP A 15 -2.05 -8.42 -15.24
C ASP A 15 -2.88 -9.02 -14.10
N THR A 16 -4.20 -9.16 -14.31
CA THR A 16 -5.15 -9.70 -13.33
C THR A 16 -4.77 -11.11 -12.85
N ASP A 17 -4.13 -11.92 -13.69
CA ASP A 17 -3.77 -13.30 -13.37
C ASP A 17 -2.57 -13.38 -12.42
N SER A 18 -1.78 -12.31 -12.32
CA SER A 18 -0.69 -12.22 -11.35
C SER A 18 -1.14 -11.80 -9.95
N ASN A 19 -2.29 -11.12 -9.83
CA ASN A 19 -2.72 -10.53 -8.57
C ASN A 19 -3.38 -11.53 -7.63
N TRP A 20 -3.09 -11.38 -6.34
CA TRP A 20 -3.85 -12.00 -5.25
C TRP A 20 -4.88 -11.00 -4.74
N ILE A 21 -6.15 -11.39 -4.71
CA ILE A 21 -7.24 -10.60 -4.11
C ILE A 21 -8.00 -11.51 -3.17
N ALA A 22 -7.94 -11.23 -1.88
CA ALA A 22 -8.68 -11.98 -0.88
C ALA A 22 -10.20 -11.91 -1.15
N PRO A 23 -10.98 -12.95 -0.77
CA PRO A 23 -12.41 -13.03 -1.09
C PRO A 23 -13.26 -11.84 -0.61
N ASP A 24 -12.81 -11.14 0.43
CA ASP A 24 -13.48 -9.99 1.07
C ASP A 24 -12.74 -8.65 0.87
N ALA A 25 -11.66 -8.61 0.08
CA ALA A 25 -11.00 -7.37 -0.29
C ALA A 25 -11.84 -6.58 -1.30
N THR A 26 -12.13 -5.32 -1.01
CA THR A 26 -13.04 -4.46 -1.75
C THR A 26 -12.30 -3.34 -2.48
N LEU A 27 -12.37 -3.34 -3.82
CA LEU A 27 -11.73 -2.34 -4.68
C LEU A 27 -12.81 -1.65 -5.53
N ILE A 28 -12.85 -0.32 -5.47
CA ILE A 28 -13.96 0.49 -6.01
C ILE A 28 -13.40 1.64 -6.85
N GLY A 29 -13.91 1.84 -8.07
CA GLY A 29 -13.67 3.05 -8.86
C GLY A 29 -12.29 3.12 -9.54
N ASP A 30 -11.68 4.31 -9.53
CA ASP A 30 -10.42 4.62 -10.22
C ASP A 30 -9.19 4.07 -9.47
N VAL A 31 -8.97 2.76 -9.60
CA VAL A 31 -7.86 2.05 -8.96
C VAL A 31 -7.00 1.38 -10.02
N GLN A 32 -5.72 1.74 -10.09
CA GLN A 32 -4.76 1.21 -11.06
C GLN A 32 -3.77 0.28 -10.36
N ILE A 33 -3.66 -0.96 -10.84
CA ILE A 33 -3.04 -2.05 -10.11
C ILE A 33 -1.93 -2.69 -10.96
N GLY A 34 -0.70 -2.63 -10.45
CA GLY A 34 0.45 -3.28 -11.08
C GLY A 34 0.45 -4.79 -10.90
N ARG A 35 1.26 -5.47 -11.71
CA ARG A 35 1.45 -6.93 -11.65
C ARG A 35 1.93 -7.41 -10.27
N ASN A 36 1.59 -8.64 -9.90
CA ASN A 36 1.92 -9.31 -8.63
C ASN A 36 1.45 -8.60 -7.34
N ALA A 37 0.76 -7.46 -7.43
CA ALA A 37 0.22 -6.80 -6.25
C ALA A 37 -0.79 -7.71 -5.54
N GLY A 38 -0.76 -7.70 -4.20
CA GLY A 38 -1.56 -8.58 -3.36
C GLY A 38 -2.43 -7.82 -2.35
N PHE A 39 -3.73 -8.07 -2.36
CA PHE A 39 -4.72 -7.43 -1.51
C PHE A 39 -5.28 -8.45 -0.52
N TRP A 40 -4.98 -8.24 0.75
CA TRP A 40 -5.28 -9.18 1.83
C TRP A 40 -6.66 -8.93 2.45
N PHE A 41 -7.02 -9.76 3.44
CA PHE A 41 -8.40 -9.87 3.90
C PHE A 41 -8.97 -8.55 4.44
N GLY A 42 -10.20 -8.25 4.00
CA GLY A 42 -10.97 -7.06 4.39
C GLY A 42 -10.31 -5.70 4.07
N VAL A 43 -9.35 -5.67 3.15
CA VAL A 43 -8.85 -4.42 2.55
C VAL A 43 -9.99 -3.65 1.90
N VAL A 44 -10.00 -2.32 2.03
CA VAL A 44 -10.94 -1.43 1.32
C VAL A 44 -10.17 -0.33 0.62
N ILE A 45 -10.27 -0.28 -0.71
CA ILE A 45 -9.68 0.75 -1.56
C ILE A 45 -10.81 1.42 -2.34
N ARG A 46 -11.07 2.69 -2.04
CA ARG A 46 -12.15 3.45 -2.66
C ARG A 46 -11.57 4.62 -3.44
N GLY A 47 -11.47 4.48 -4.77
CA GLY A 47 -11.03 5.52 -5.70
C GLY A 47 -12.23 6.24 -6.33
N ASP A 48 -13.07 6.87 -5.50
CA ASP A 48 -14.26 7.61 -5.96
C ASP A 48 -14.02 9.12 -6.13
N ASN A 49 -12.92 9.67 -5.59
CA ASN A 49 -12.55 11.07 -5.72
C ASN A 49 -11.39 11.26 -6.71
N GLU A 50 -10.17 10.91 -6.28
CA GLU A 50 -8.93 10.93 -7.08
C GLU A 50 -8.41 9.51 -7.33
N PRO A 51 -7.62 9.28 -8.39
CA PRO A 51 -7.08 7.96 -8.68
C PRO A 51 -6.20 7.42 -7.54
N ILE A 52 -6.27 6.10 -7.36
CA ILE A 52 -5.40 5.34 -6.47
C ILE A 52 -4.51 4.43 -7.33
N ILE A 53 -3.21 4.66 -7.30
CA ILE A 53 -2.22 3.95 -8.11
C ILE A 53 -1.36 3.07 -7.20
N ILE A 54 -1.31 1.78 -7.49
CA ILE A 54 -0.58 0.78 -6.70
C ILE A 54 0.41 0.06 -7.61
N GLY A 55 1.71 0.28 -7.35
CA GLY A 55 2.79 -0.29 -8.13
C GLY A 55 2.88 -1.82 -8.03
N ALA A 56 3.63 -2.40 -8.96
CA ALA A 56 3.87 -3.84 -9.02
C ALA A 56 4.49 -4.38 -7.72
N ASP A 57 4.35 -5.69 -7.48
CA ASP A 57 4.98 -6.40 -6.36
C ASP A 57 4.64 -5.84 -4.94
N THR A 58 3.66 -4.94 -4.84
CA THR A 58 3.24 -4.30 -3.58
C THR A 58 2.19 -5.15 -2.87
N ASN A 59 2.32 -5.28 -1.55
CA ASN A 59 1.33 -5.96 -0.72
C ASN A 59 0.55 -4.98 0.14
N VAL A 60 -0.77 -5.14 0.17
CA VAL A 60 -1.73 -4.37 0.94
C VAL A 60 -2.39 -5.29 1.96
N GLN A 61 -1.91 -5.26 3.19
CA GLN A 61 -2.27 -6.22 4.23
C GLN A 61 -3.65 -5.94 4.84
N GLU A 62 -4.08 -6.85 5.69
CA GLU A 62 -5.43 -6.97 6.23
C GLU A 62 -5.99 -5.66 6.75
N HIS A 63 -7.26 -5.40 6.43
CA HIS A 63 -8.01 -4.23 6.90
C HIS A 63 -7.34 -2.88 6.62
N THR A 64 -6.42 -2.80 5.66
CA THR A 64 -5.92 -1.52 5.17
C THR A 64 -7.04 -0.76 4.50
N VAL A 65 -7.13 0.54 4.80
CA VAL A 65 -8.09 1.46 4.20
C VAL A 65 -7.35 2.49 3.35
N MET A 66 -7.81 2.68 2.12
CA MET A 66 -7.29 3.69 1.20
C MET A 66 -8.41 4.56 0.65
N HIS A 67 -8.21 5.87 0.73
CA HIS A 67 -9.13 6.87 0.19
C HIS A 67 -8.36 8.13 -0.23
N THR A 68 -9.06 9.08 -0.84
CA THR A 68 -8.51 10.31 -1.41
C THR A 68 -9.47 11.47 -1.21
N ASP A 69 -8.94 12.68 -1.15
CA ASP A 69 -9.71 13.92 -1.29
C ASP A 69 -9.37 14.58 -2.63
N ALA A 70 -10.23 15.48 -3.11
CA ALA A 70 -9.98 16.24 -4.34
C ALA A 70 -8.62 16.98 -4.27
N GLY A 71 -7.81 16.83 -5.31
CA GLY A 71 -6.45 17.37 -5.39
C GLY A 71 -5.36 16.52 -4.72
N PHE A 72 -5.72 15.42 -4.07
CA PHE A 72 -4.79 14.52 -3.37
C PHE A 72 -4.92 13.07 -3.86
N PRO A 73 -4.37 12.74 -5.05
CA PRO A 73 -4.28 11.36 -5.49
C PRO A 73 -3.42 10.53 -4.53
N LEU A 74 -3.68 9.22 -4.47
CA LEU A 74 -2.88 8.28 -3.67
C LEU A 74 -1.99 7.45 -4.61
N THR A 75 -0.68 7.51 -4.42
CA THR A 75 0.28 6.73 -5.23
C THR A 75 1.21 5.92 -4.34
N ILE A 76 1.30 4.63 -4.61
CA ILE A 76 2.20 3.69 -3.96
C ILE A 76 3.14 3.10 -5.02
N GLY A 77 4.45 3.21 -4.78
CA GLY A 77 5.49 2.67 -5.64
C GLY A 77 5.50 1.15 -5.73
N GLN A 78 6.49 0.63 -6.47
CA GLN A 78 6.72 -0.80 -6.65
C GLN A 78 7.36 -1.42 -5.40
N GLY A 79 6.97 -2.66 -5.08
CA GLY A 79 7.62 -3.47 -4.05
C GLY A 79 7.43 -2.92 -2.64
N CYS A 80 6.31 -2.25 -2.39
CA CYS A 80 5.98 -1.72 -1.08
C CYS A 80 5.29 -2.76 -0.19
N THR A 81 5.43 -2.59 1.11
CA THR A 81 4.71 -3.36 2.13
C THR A 81 3.81 -2.41 2.91
N ILE A 82 2.50 -2.52 2.70
CA ILE A 82 1.50 -1.74 3.45
C ILE A 82 0.94 -2.63 4.55
N GLY A 83 1.38 -2.35 5.78
CA GLY A 83 1.14 -3.18 6.96
C GLY A 83 -0.32 -3.24 7.38
N HIS A 84 -0.67 -4.30 8.12
CA HIS A 84 -2.03 -4.54 8.62
C HIS A 84 -2.67 -3.28 9.21
N ARG A 85 -3.91 -2.97 8.84
CA ARG A 85 -4.70 -1.84 9.35
C ARG A 85 -4.05 -0.46 9.13
N ALA A 86 -3.17 -0.31 8.14
CA ALA A 86 -2.72 1.01 7.74
C ALA A 86 -3.89 1.83 7.17
N LEU A 87 -3.85 3.15 7.36
CA LEU A 87 -4.77 4.09 6.72
C LEU A 87 -3.95 5.03 5.84
N LEU A 88 -4.18 4.97 4.53
CA LEU A 88 -3.53 5.85 3.57
C LEU A 88 -4.57 6.79 2.96
N HIS A 89 -4.33 8.09 3.05
CA HIS A 89 -5.22 9.11 2.54
C HIS A 89 -4.44 10.10 1.67
N GLY A 90 -4.72 10.11 0.35
CA GLY A 90 -4.19 11.10 -0.59
C GLY A 90 -2.69 11.39 -0.50
N CYS A 91 -1.86 10.36 -0.33
CA CYS A 91 -0.42 10.49 -0.08
C CYS A 91 0.43 9.84 -1.19
N THR A 92 1.75 10.05 -1.13
CA THR A 92 2.71 9.40 -2.06
C THR A 92 3.71 8.58 -1.27
N ILE A 93 3.88 7.31 -1.65
CA ILE A 93 4.83 6.38 -1.06
C ILE A 93 5.77 5.89 -2.16
N GLY A 94 7.07 6.15 -2.03
CA GLY A 94 8.10 5.71 -2.97
C GLY A 94 8.39 4.22 -2.89
N ASP A 95 9.01 3.69 -3.95
CA ASP A 95 9.32 2.27 -4.12
C ASP A 95 10.02 1.64 -2.91
N ASN A 96 9.81 0.33 -2.73
CA ASN A 96 10.49 -0.48 -1.72
C ASN A 96 10.34 0.08 -0.29
N SER A 97 9.21 0.75 -0.01
CA SER A 97 8.94 1.32 1.32
C SER A 97 7.96 0.45 2.10
N LEU A 98 8.10 0.47 3.41
CA LEU A 98 7.23 -0.24 4.33
C LEU A 98 6.46 0.76 5.19
N ILE A 99 5.13 0.64 5.16
CA ILE A 99 4.23 1.31 6.08
C ILE A 99 3.87 0.34 7.18
N GLY A 100 4.27 0.64 8.41
CA GLY A 100 4.04 -0.23 9.55
C GLY A 100 2.56 -0.42 9.85
N MET A 101 2.23 -1.54 10.49
CA MET A 101 0.85 -1.85 10.86
C MET A 101 0.22 -0.71 11.69
N GLY A 102 -1.04 -0.39 11.42
CA GLY A 102 -1.78 0.66 12.12
C GLY A 102 -1.26 2.08 11.89
N ALA A 103 -0.28 2.29 11.01
CA ALA A 103 0.18 3.64 10.69
C ALA A 103 -0.86 4.40 9.85
N ILE A 104 -0.88 5.72 10.02
CA ILE A 104 -1.78 6.64 9.34
C ILE A 104 -0.94 7.64 8.54
N VAL A 105 -1.20 7.77 7.25
CA VAL A 105 -0.53 8.71 6.35
C VAL A 105 -1.56 9.60 5.68
N LEU A 106 -1.53 10.90 5.99
CA LEU A 106 -2.55 11.87 5.58
C LEU A 106 -2.23 12.59 4.26
N ASN A 107 -3.20 13.37 3.79
CA ASN A 107 -3.17 14.07 2.51
C ASN A 107 -1.88 14.86 2.26
N GLY A 108 -1.36 14.73 1.04
CA GLY A 108 -0.17 15.45 0.57
C GLY A 108 1.14 15.02 1.21
N ALA A 109 1.13 14.04 2.13
CA ALA A 109 2.37 13.50 2.67
C ALA A 109 3.14 12.72 1.60
N LYS A 110 4.48 12.84 1.62
CA LYS A 110 5.39 12.16 0.69
C LYS A 110 6.44 11.38 1.47
N ILE A 111 6.46 10.07 1.26
CA ILE A 111 7.46 9.16 1.81
C ILE A 111 8.41 8.78 0.67
N GLY A 112 9.69 9.13 0.79
CA GLY A 112 10.72 8.73 -0.18
C GLY A 112 10.91 7.22 -0.25
N LYS A 113 11.56 6.73 -1.32
CA LYS A 113 11.77 5.28 -1.52
C LYS A 113 12.66 4.68 -0.43
N ASN A 114 12.61 3.36 -0.30
CA ASN A 114 13.38 2.61 0.70
C ASN A 114 13.12 3.09 2.14
N SER A 115 11.93 3.60 2.46
CA SER A 115 11.63 4.14 3.79
C SER A 115 10.85 3.15 4.64
N LEU A 116 11.01 3.26 5.96
CA LEU A 116 10.24 2.50 6.93
C LEU A 116 9.46 3.47 7.82
N VAL A 117 8.15 3.47 7.70
CA VAL A 117 7.23 4.10 8.65
C VAL A 117 6.90 3.08 9.73
N GLY A 118 7.18 3.41 10.98
CA GLY A 118 6.97 2.53 12.12
C GLY A 118 5.49 2.24 12.38
N ALA A 119 5.22 1.13 13.06
CA ALA A 119 3.86 0.76 13.46
C ALA A 119 3.21 1.87 14.30
N GLY A 120 1.94 2.14 14.05
CA GLY A 120 1.15 3.17 14.75
C GLY A 120 1.63 4.62 14.53
N ALA A 121 2.56 4.88 13.61
CA ALA A 121 3.01 6.23 13.32
C ALA A 121 1.90 7.08 12.67
N LEU A 122 1.86 8.37 12.98
CA LEU A 122 0.96 9.34 12.36
C LEU A 122 1.77 10.34 11.53
N VAL A 123 1.76 10.15 10.22
CA VAL A 123 2.33 11.10 9.26
C VAL A 123 1.27 12.15 8.94
N THR A 124 1.45 13.35 9.47
CA THR A 124 0.53 14.47 9.31
C THR A 124 0.55 15.04 7.88
N GLU A 125 -0.49 15.79 7.51
CA GLU A 125 -0.64 16.37 6.17
C GLU A 125 0.59 17.14 5.69
N GLY A 126 0.88 17.02 4.40
CA GLY A 126 1.97 17.74 3.72
C GLY A 126 3.39 17.41 4.19
N LYS A 127 3.58 16.42 5.08
CA LYS A 127 4.92 16.02 5.53
C LYS A 127 5.68 15.31 4.43
N GLU A 128 6.92 15.74 4.21
CA GLU A 128 7.83 15.11 3.28
C GLU A 128 9.01 14.49 4.04
N PHE A 129 9.31 13.24 3.73
CA PHE A 129 10.46 12.51 4.25
C PHE A 129 11.33 12.01 3.08
N PRO A 130 12.65 12.19 3.15
CA PRO A 130 13.54 11.80 2.06
C PRO A 130 13.64 10.28 1.93
N ASP A 131 14.30 9.82 0.88
CA ASP A 131 14.62 8.41 0.68
C ASP A 131 15.41 7.82 1.86
N ASN A 132 15.27 6.51 2.05
CA ASN A 132 15.98 5.73 3.06
C ASN A 132 15.66 6.18 4.50
N SER A 133 14.44 6.65 4.77
CA SER A 133 14.07 7.21 6.07
C SER A 133 13.51 6.17 7.05
N LEU A 134 13.98 6.18 8.31
CA LEU A 134 13.25 5.58 9.43
C LEU A 134 12.35 6.63 10.09
N ILE A 135 11.04 6.45 10.01
CA ILE A 135 10.02 7.42 10.41
C ILE A 135 9.16 6.82 11.51
N ILE A 136 9.12 7.39 12.72
CA ILE A 136 8.33 6.84 13.84
C ILE A 136 7.60 7.93 14.62
N GLY A 137 6.60 7.51 15.40
CA GLY A 137 5.92 8.35 16.38
C GLY A 137 4.62 8.96 15.88
N SER A 138 3.91 9.63 16.80
CA SER A 138 2.68 10.36 16.54
C SER A 138 2.73 11.69 17.30
N PRO A 139 3.00 12.82 16.62
CA PRO A 139 3.24 12.95 15.18
C PRO A 139 4.62 12.39 14.76
N ALA A 140 4.70 11.83 13.55
CA ALA A 140 5.88 11.12 13.07
C ALA A 140 7.08 12.03 12.81
N ARG A 141 8.29 11.50 13.02
CA ARG A 141 9.57 12.18 12.81
C ARG A 141 10.58 11.25 12.15
N LEU A 142 11.49 11.85 11.37
CA LEU A 142 12.68 11.16 10.86
C LEU A 142 13.64 10.92 12.04
N VAL A 143 13.98 9.67 12.29
CA VAL A 143 14.89 9.27 13.38
C VAL A 143 16.31 9.13 12.87
N ARG A 144 16.47 8.47 11.72
CA ARG A 144 17.75 8.22 11.06
C ARG A 144 17.53 7.72 9.63
N ALA A 145 18.61 7.66 8.86
CA ALA A 145 18.63 6.90 7.61
C ALA A 145 18.68 5.38 7.89
N LEU A 146 18.12 4.59 6.96
CA LEU A 146 18.29 3.15 6.88
C LEU A 146 19.64 2.81 6.23
N ASP A 147 20.25 1.72 6.69
CA ASP A 147 21.43 1.14 6.05
C ASP A 147 21.02 0.15 4.95
N ASP A 148 21.98 -0.30 4.13
CA ASP A 148 21.71 -1.21 3.02
C ASP A 148 21.10 -2.54 3.46
N ALA A 149 21.46 -3.01 4.66
CA ALA A 149 20.91 -4.22 5.24
C ALA A 149 19.41 -4.05 5.53
N ALA A 150 19.01 -2.95 6.17
CA ALA A 150 17.61 -2.61 6.41
C ALA A 150 16.85 -2.44 5.09
N VAL A 151 17.42 -1.76 4.08
CA VAL A 151 16.77 -1.62 2.77
C VAL A 151 16.59 -2.99 2.08
N ALA A 152 17.53 -3.92 2.25
CA ALA A 152 17.41 -5.28 1.73
C ALA A 152 16.28 -6.08 2.41
N THR A 153 16.01 -5.86 3.71
CA THR A 153 14.88 -6.52 4.38
C THR A 153 13.52 -6.02 3.85
N LEU A 154 13.42 -4.76 3.42
CA LEU A 154 12.22 -4.24 2.76
C LEU A 154 11.94 -4.99 1.45
N ARG A 155 12.99 -5.19 0.62
CA ARG A 155 12.86 -5.96 -0.63
C ARG A 155 12.44 -7.40 -0.38
N ALA A 156 13.06 -8.02 0.63
CA ALA A 156 12.74 -9.39 1.03
C ALA A 156 11.28 -9.50 1.52
N SER A 157 10.77 -8.49 2.22
CA SER A 157 9.37 -8.42 2.66
C SER A 157 8.41 -8.46 1.47
N ALA A 158 8.60 -7.59 0.47
CA ALA A 158 7.76 -7.57 -0.73
C ALA A 158 7.83 -8.90 -1.51
N ALA A 159 9.04 -9.41 -1.75
CA ALA A 159 9.24 -10.68 -2.45
C ALA A 159 8.59 -11.87 -1.74
N HIS A 160 8.68 -11.91 -0.40
CA HIS A 160 8.00 -12.92 0.42
C HIS A 160 6.48 -12.85 0.24
N TYR A 161 5.91 -11.65 0.25
CA TYR A 161 4.47 -11.47 0.08
C TYR A 161 3.97 -11.80 -1.33
N VAL A 162 4.76 -11.54 -2.38
CA VAL A 162 4.45 -12.02 -3.73
C VAL A 162 4.39 -13.56 -3.77
N ALA A 163 5.37 -14.24 -3.18
CA ALA A 163 5.37 -15.69 -3.10
C ALA A 163 4.18 -16.23 -2.27
N ASN A 164 3.85 -15.57 -1.16
CA ASN A 164 2.73 -15.94 -0.32
C ASN A 164 1.39 -15.71 -1.03
N GLY A 165 1.23 -14.61 -1.78
CA GLY A 165 0.05 -14.35 -2.62
C GLY A 165 -0.18 -15.47 -3.64
N LYS A 166 0.87 -15.95 -4.30
CA LYS A 166 0.80 -17.11 -5.22
C LYS A 166 0.36 -18.38 -4.48
N ARG A 167 0.89 -18.63 -3.28
CA ARG A 167 0.50 -19.77 -2.43
C ARG A 167 -0.98 -19.72 -2.05
N PHE A 168 -1.49 -18.55 -1.64
CA PHE A 168 -2.90 -18.35 -1.30
C PHE A 168 -3.81 -18.52 -2.53
N LYS A 169 -3.42 -17.95 -3.69
CA LYS A 169 -4.14 -18.12 -4.95
C LYS A 169 -4.29 -19.58 -5.36
N ALA A 170 -3.25 -20.39 -5.14
CA ALA A 170 -3.25 -21.81 -5.51
C ALA A 170 -3.91 -22.73 -4.46
N GLY A 171 -3.86 -22.37 -3.18
CA GLY A 171 -4.16 -23.31 -2.09
C GLY A 171 -5.28 -22.91 -1.13
N LEU A 172 -5.83 -21.69 -1.19
CA LEU A 172 -6.89 -21.29 -0.27
C LEU A 172 -8.19 -22.03 -0.60
N MET A 173 -8.70 -22.80 0.36
CA MET A 173 -9.97 -23.51 0.27
C MET A 173 -10.78 -23.26 1.54
N LYS A 174 -12.11 -23.26 1.42
CA LYS A 174 -13.00 -23.28 2.59
C LYS A 174 -12.92 -24.69 3.22
N ALA A 175 -12.69 -24.75 4.53
CA ALA A 175 -12.67 -25.99 5.29
C ALA A 175 -14.08 -26.59 5.43
#